data_AF-A0A5R8K925-F1
#
_entry.id   AF-A0A5R8K925-F1
#
_cell.length_a   1.000
_cell.length_b   1.000
_cell.length_c   1.000
_cell.angle_alpha   90.00
_cell.angle_beta   90.00
_cell.angle_gamma   90.00
#
_symmetry.space_group_name_H-M   'P 1'
#
loop_
_entity.id
_entity.type
_entity.pdbx_description
1 polymer ?
#
loop_
_entity_poly.entity_id
_entity_poly.type
_entity_poly.pdbx_seq_one_letter_code
_entity_poly.pdbx_strand_id
1 'polypeptide(L)'
;MLHSGISHNGLAKVLNLGVNRRCLGGGHSLKYAALSHWRAQIIFTAQQIFSSSALSVENFPMSGLADIAESRIQEAIESGEFTSLSGMGKPLDLDAYFASPSSLRAGFGLLKSAGAVPPEVEAMKQVHQLRETIQNSADPILLRQMNFELQARETEIAMAMERMKRSIRQDIAG
;
A
#
# COMPACT_ATOMS: atom_id res chain seq x y z
N MET A 1 -22.14 29.13 2.57
CA MET A 1 -21.02 28.17 2.53
C MET A 1 -21.46 26.98 1.69
N LEU A 2 -20.92 26.87 0.48
CA LEU A 2 -21.09 25.74 -0.44
C LEU A 2 -20.36 24.53 0.12
N HIS A 3 -20.92 23.32 -0.01
CA HIS A 3 -20.16 22.12 -0.37
C HIS A 3 -21.12 21.17 -1.10
N SER A 4 -20.91 21.05 -2.41
CA SER A 4 -21.54 20.08 -3.30
C SER A 4 -20.58 18.92 -3.53
N GLY A 5 -20.97 17.70 -3.15
CA GLY A 5 -20.32 16.46 -3.59
C GLY A 5 -21.26 15.69 -4.50
N ILE A 6 -21.10 15.85 -5.82
CA ILE A 6 -21.89 15.12 -6.82
C ILE A 6 -21.13 13.84 -7.18
N SER A 7 -21.79 12.72 -6.91
CA SER A 7 -21.36 11.35 -7.21
C SER A 7 -21.30 11.09 -8.72
N HIS A 8 -20.19 10.48 -9.16
CA HIS A 8 -19.79 10.29 -10.56
C HIS A 8 -20.58 9.22 -11.35
N ASN A 9 -21.67 8.65 -10.80
CA ASN A 9 -22.36 7.48 -11.39
C ASN A 9 -23.68 7.76 -12.12
N GLY A 10 -24.02 9.03 -12.39
CA GLY A 10 -25.32 9.40 -13.00
C GLY A 10 -25.36 9.51 -14.53
N LEU A 11 -24.22 9.62 -15.21
CA LEU A 11 -24.20 10.11 -16.61
C LEU A 11 -24.36 9.02 -17.68
N ALA A 12 -24.18 7.74 -17.37
CA ALA A 12 -24.27 6.68 -18.37
C ALA A 12 -25.71 6.25 -18.73
N LYS A 13 -26.73 6.66 -17.95
CA LYS A 13 -28.11 6.15 -18.10
C LYS A 13 -29.01 6.95 -19.05
N VAL A 14 -28.58 8.13 -19.52
CA VAL A 14 -29.44 9.04 -20.29
C VAL A 14 -29.29 8.89 -21.82
N LEU A 15 -28.28 8.17 -22.30
CA LEU A 15 -27.98 8.09 -23.75
C LEU A 15 -28.65 6.93 -24.51
N ASN A 16 -29.54 6.15 -23.91
CA ASN A 16 -30.12 5.00 -24.60
C ASN A 16 -31.63 4.84 -24.38
N LEU A 17 -32.43 5.74 -24.96
CA LEU A 17 -33.85 5.44 -25.25
C LEU A 17 -34.25 6.02 -26.62
N GLY A 18 -34.08 5.17 -27.64
CA GLY A 18 -35.12 4.80 -28.60
C GLY A 18 -35.92 5.93 -29.26
N VAL A 19 -35.52 6.24 -30.50
CA VAL A 19 -36.37 6.91 -31.50
C VAL A 19 -37.62 6.06 -31.74
N ASN A 20 -38.82 6.56 -31.40
CA ASN A 20 -40.08 6.01 -31.90
C ASN A 20 -40.86 7.10 -32.67
N ARG A 21 -41.09 6.83 -33.96
CA ARG A 21 -41.78 7.68 -34.93
C ARG A 21 -43.25 7.23 -35.03
N ARG A 22 -44.22 8.05 -34.60
CA ARG A 22 -45.54 8.21 -35.28
C ARG A 22 -46.40 9.35 -34.70
N CYS A 23 -46.82 10.28 -35.57
CA CYS A 23 -48.12 11.00 -35.72
C CYS A 23 -48.80 11.62 -34.47
N LEU A 24 -49.42 12.80 -34.47
CA LEU A 24 -49.95 13.75 -35.48
C LEU A 24 -50.34 15.03 -34.71
N GLY A 25 -50.34 16.18 -35.40
CA GLY A 25 -51.30 17.27 -35.13
C GLY A 25 -50.80 18.51 -34.37
N GLY A 26 -50.68 19.61 -35.11
CA GLY A 26 -51.18 20.91 -34.67
C GLY A 26 -50.32 21.75 -33.71
N GLY A 27 -49.73 22.83 -34.24
CA GLY A 27 -49.78 24.10 -33.53
C GLY A 27 -48.66 24.44 -32.55
N HIS A 28 -47.38 24.28 -32.91
CA HIS A 28 -46.29 24.87 -32.12
C HIS A 28 -45.14 25.37 -33.00
N SER A 29 -45.36 26.39 -33.85
CA SER A 29 -44.29 26.89 -34.75
C SER A 29 -43.38 27.97 -34.14
N LEU A 30 -43.64 28.47 -32.93
CA LEU A 30 -42.90 29.62 -32.37
C LEU A 30 -42.02 29.32 -31.16
N LYS A 31 -42.00 28.08 -30.65
CA LYS A 31 -41.13 27.69 -29.52
C LYS A 31 -39.84 26.96 -29.93
N TYR A 32 -39.73 26.51 -31.18
CA TYR A 32 -38.59 25.70 -31.65
C TYR A 32 -37.37 26.52 -32.07
N ALA A 33 -37.50 27.83 -32.31
CA ALA A 33 -36.39 28.68 -32.71
C ALA A 33 -35.41 29.02 -31.56
N ALA A 34 -35.89 29.06 -30.31
CA ALA A 34 -35.04 29.31 -29.15
C ALA A 34 -34.29 28.05 -28.68
N LEU A 35 -34.83 26.86 -28.95
CA LEU A 35 -34.20 25.58 -28.59
C LEU A 35 -33.07 25.18 -29.55
N SER A 36 -33.08 25.63 -30.81
CA SER A 36 -32.01 25.33 -31.76
C SER A 36 -30.71 26.07 -31.42
N HIS A 37 -30.81 27.32 -30.97
CA HIS A 37 -29.65 28.12 -30.54
C HIS A 37 -28.97 27.50 -29.31
N TRP A 38 -29.74 27.07 -28.31
CA TRP A 38 -29.20 26.47 -27.09
C TRP A 38 -28.59 25.07 -27.33
N ARG A 39 -29.18 24.28 -28.23
CA ARG A 39 -28.63 22.97 -28.64
C ARG A 39 -27.31 23.12 -29.40
N ALA A 40 -27.20 24.14 -30.28
CA ALA A 40 -25.95 24.43 -30.96
C ALA A 40 -24.87 24.93 -29.98
N GLN A 41 -25.24 25.77 -29.00
CA GLN A 41 -24.32 26.27 -27.98
C GLN A 41 -23.73 25.16 -27.11
N ILE A 42 -24.53 24.15 -26.73
CA ILE A 42 -24.07 22.99 -25.93
C ILE A 42 -23.13 22.10 -26.75
N ILE A 43 -23.46 21.81 -28.01
CA ILE A 43 -22.60 20.99 -28.86
C ILE A 43 -21.28 21.71 -29.14
N PHE A 44 -21.32 23.03 -29.40
CA PHE A 44 -20.12 23.84 -29.64
C PHE A 44 -19.21 23.95 -28.40
N THR A 45 -19.81 24.13 -27.21
CA THR A 45 -19.05 24.15 -25.94
C THR A 45 -18.49 22.77 -25.58
N ALA A 46 -19.24 21.69 -25.82
CA ALA A 46 -18.72 20.33 -25.65
C ALA A 46 -17.55 20.01 -26.60
N GLN A 47 -17.61 20.51 -27.85
CA GLN A 47 -16.55 20.34 -28.83
C GLN A 47 -15.28 21.15 -28.49
N GLN A 48 -15.44 22.35 -27.92
CA GLN A 48 -14.30 23.14 -27.43
C GLN A 48 -13.64 22.55 -26.18
N ILE A 49 -14.41 21.95 -25.26
CA ILE A 49 -13.85 21.28 -24.07
C ILE A 49 -12.98 20.08 -24.46
N PHE A 50 -13.40 19.28 -25.46
CA PHE A 50 -12.65 18.10 -25.91
C PHE A 50 -11.40 18.46 -26.74
N SER A 51 -11.42 19.61 -27.41
CA SER A 51 -10.27 20.10 -28.20
C SER A 51 -9.23 20.81 -27.33
N SER A 52 -9.64 21.37 -26.19
CA SER A 52 -8.73 22.03 -25.24
C SER A 52 -8.07 21.07 -24.26
N SER A 53 -8.51 19.80 -24.22
CA SER A 53 -7.80 18.70 -23.54
C SER A 53 -6.83 17.99 -24.49
N ALA A 54 -6.19 18.72 -25.39
CA ALA A 54 -4.78 18.46 -25.65
C ALA A 54 -4.00 18.90 -24.40
N LEU A 55 -4.22 18.18 -23.30
CA LEU A 55 -3.25 18.12 -22.23
C LEU A 55 -2.04 17.48 -22.89
N SER A 56 -1.16 18.34 -23.42
CA SER A 56 0.26 18.06 -23.40
C SER A 56 0.50 17.32 -22.10
N VAL A 57 0.93 16.07 -22.21
CA VAL A 57 1.74 15.46 -21.17
C VAL A 57 2.97 16.35 -21.15
N GLU A 58 2.84 17.52 -20.52
CA GLU A 58 4.00 18.26 -20.08
C GLU A 58 4.70 17.26 -19.21
N ASN A 59 5.86 16.84 -19.72
CA ASN A 59 6.87 16.15 -18.94
C ASN A 59 6.99 16.96 -17.66
N PHE A 60 6.31 16.49 -16.60
CA PHE A 60 6.66 16.89 -15.26
C PHE A 60 8.17 16.70 -15.21
N PRO A 61 8.96 17.76 -14.94
CA PRO A 61 10.40 17.60 -14.83
C PRO A 61 10.56 16.49 -13.81
N MET A 62 11.09 15.35 -14.26
CA MET A 62 11.33 14.23 -13.38
C MET A 62 12.11 14.81 -12.20
N SER A 63 11.54 14.63 -11.02
CA SER A 63 12.18 14.99 -9.76
C SER A 63 13.62 14.49 -9.83
N GLY A 64 14.62 15.29 -9.44
CA GLY A 64 16.02 14.83 -9.48
C GLY A 64 16.24 13.50 -8.73
N LEU A 65 15.37 13.15 -7.79
CA LEU A 65 15.34 11.84 -7.15
C LEU A 65 14.99 10.70 -8.12
N ALA A 66 14.10 10.94 -9.07
CA ALA A 66 13.71 9.96 -10.08
C ALA A 66 14.83 9.72 -11.09
N ASP A 67 15.54 10.77 -11.52
CA ASP A 67 16.70 10.63 -12.42
C ASP A 67 17.84 9.86 -11.72
N ILE A 68 18.10 10.17 -10.44
CA ILE A 68 19.07 9.43 -9.62
C ILE A 68 18.62 7.97 -9.45
N ALA A 69 17.34 7.74 -9.15
CA ALA A 69 16.81 6.38 -9.00
C ALA A 69 16.95 5.57 -10.30
N GLU A 70 16.61 6.15 -11.45
CA GLU A 70 16.72 5.50 -12.75
C GLU A 70 18.17 5.13 -13.08
N SER A 71 19.11 6.07 -12.87
CA SER A 71 20.54 5.79 -13.05
C SER A 71 21.03 4.66 -12.15
N ARG A 72 20.62 4.64 -10.86
CA ARG A 72 20.98 3.56 -9.92
C ARG A 72 20.40 2.21 -10.31
N ILE A 73 19.15 2.19 -10.79
CA ILE A 73 18.48 0.96 -11.25
C ILE A 73 19.20 0.42 -12.48
N GLN A 74 19.53 1.27 -13.45
CA GLN A 74 20.24 0.87 -14.66
C GLN A 74 21.65 0.33 -14.35
N GLU A 75 22.41 1.01 -13.50
CA GLU A 75 23.72 0.53 -13.02
C GLU A 75 23.62 -0.87 -12.38
N ALA A 76 22.60 -1.11 -11.55
CA ALA A 76 22.39 -2.41 -10.89
C ALA A 76 21.88 -3.52 -11.84
N ILE A 77 21.22 -3.15 -12.95
CA ILE A 77 20.86 -4.10 -14.02
C ILE A 77 22.12 -4.51 -14.79
N GLU A 78 22.98 -3.57 -15.13
CA GLU A 78 24.24 -3.82 -15.85
C GLU A 78 25.23 -4.62 -15.01
N SER A 79 25.28 -4.41 -13.69
CA SER A 79 26.09 -5.21 -12.75
C SER A 79 25.53 -6.62 -12.53
N GLY A 80 24.31 -6.89 -12.99
CA GLY A 80 23.64 -8.18 -12.81
C GLY A 80 23.13 -8.43 -11.38
N GLU A 81 23.11 -7.42 -10.51
CA GLU A 81 22.66 -7.55 -9.11
C GLU A 81 21.21 -8.05 -8.99
N PHE A 82 20.36 -7.74 -9.98
CA PHE A 82 18.98 -8.22 -10.01
C PHE A 82 18.85 -9.73 -10.34
N THR A 83 19.90 -10.38 -10.85
CA THR A 83 19.84 -11.81 -11.23
C THR A 83 20.01 -12.78 -10.06
N SER A 84 20.58 -12.32 -8.93
CA SER A 84 20.82 -13.13 -7.73
C SER A 84 19.88 -12.76 -6.57
N LEU A 85 18.68 -12.25 -6.86
CA LEU A 85 17.71 -11.91 -5.82
C LEU A 85 17.01 -13.15 -5.26
N SER A 86 16.93 -13.23 -3.93
CA SER A 86 16.17 -14.28 -3.24
C SER A 86 14.69 -14.15 -3.61
N GLY A 87 14.20 -15.05 -4.47
CA GLY A 87 12.81 -15.04 -4.93
C GLY A 87 12.57 -14.49 -6.34
N MET A 88 13.61 -14.31 -7.15
CA MET A 88 13.47 -13.91 -8.56
C MET A 88 12.47 -14.83 -9.30
N GLY A 89 11.47 -14.23 -9.95
CA GLY A 89 10.42 -14.94 -10.70
C GLY A 89 9.37 -15.66 -9.85
N LYS A 90 9.46 -15.62 -8.52
CA LYS A 90 8.44 -16.18 -7.63
C LYS A 90 7.45 -15.09 -7.21
N PRO A 91 6.15 -15.43 -7.03
CA PRO A 91 5.20 -14.50 -6.44
C PRO A 91 5.69 -14.09 -5.05
N LEU A 92 5.55 -12.80 -4.73
CA LEU A 92 5.95 -12.27 -3.44
C LEU A 92 5.05 -12.86 -2.34
N ASP A 93 5.66 -13.47 -1.34
CA ASP A 93 4.94 -13.92 -0.14
C ASP A 93 4.56 -12.70 0.72
N LEU A 94 3.27 -12.39 0.70
CA LEU A 94 2.67 -11.29 1.45
C LEU A 94 1.90 -11.78 2.68
N ASP A 95 1.92 -13.08 2.99
CA ASP A 95 1.14 -13.65 4.09
C ASP A 95 1.53 -13.00 5.42
N ALA A 96 2.83 -12.79 5.65
CA ALA A 96 3.32 -12.08 6.84
C ALA A 96 2.89 -10.61 6.90
N TYR A 97 2.74 -9.95 5.75
CA TYR A 97 2.29 -8.56 5.65
C TYR A 97 0.80 -8.45 5.99
N PHE A 98 -0.02 -9.38 5.50
CA PHE A 98 -1.46 -9.41 5.80
C PHE A 98 -1.80 -10.01 7.16
N ALA A 99 -0.95 -10.87 7.71
CA ALA A 99 -1.06 -11.36 9.09
C ALA A 99 -0.88 -10.24 10.12
N SER A 100 -0.19 -9.16 9.75
CA SER A 100 -0.09 -7.97 10.57
C SER A 100 -1.41 -7.18 10.55
N PRO A 101 -1.88 -6.68 11.72
CA PRO A 101 -3.09 -5.86 11.78
C PRO A 101 -2.92 -4.58 10.97
N SER A 102 -4.01 -4.06 10.43
CA SER A 102 -4.00 -2.93 9.48
C SER A 102 -3.30 -1.69 10.03
N SER A 103 -3.47 -1.41 11.32
CA SER A 103 -2.86 -0.28 12.04
C SER A 103 -1.33 -0.38 12.10
N LEU A 104 -0.77 -1.58 12.24
CA LEU A 104 0.68 -1.80 12.43
C LEU A 104 1.42 -2.22 11.15
N ARG A 105 0.67 -2.54 10.09
CA ARG A 105 1.21 -3.14 8.86
C ARG A 105 2.28 -2.31 8.18
N ALA A 106 2.09 -0.99 8.08
CA ALA A 106 3.07 -0.10 7.49
C ALA A 106 4.38 -0.04 8.31
N GLY A 107 4.26 0.04 9.63
CA GLY A 107 5.40 0.06 10.54
C GLY A 107 6.20 -1.24 10.50
N PHE A 108 5.53 -2.39 10.62
CA PHE A 108 6.20 -3.70 10.54
C PHE A 108 6.79 -3.98 9.16
N GLY A 109 6.15 -3.53 8.08
CA GLY A 109 6.70 -3.63 6.74
C GLY A 109 8.02 -2.88 6.59
N LEU A 110 8.08 -1.62 7.06
CA LEU A 110 9.31 -0.82 7.03
C LEU A 110 10.43 -1.42 7.87
N LEU A 111 10.13 -1.83 9.10
CA LEU A 111 11.12 -2.45 9.99
C LEU A 111 11.67 -3.77 9.42
N LYS A 112 10.80 -4.59 8.81
CA LYS A 112 11.20 -5.83 8.15
C LYS A 112 12.11 -5.55 6.96
N SER A 113 11.78 -4.57 6.12
CA SER A 113 12.62 -4.17 4.97
C SER A 113 13.96 -3.57 5.38
N ALA A 114 14.01 -2.88 6.52
CA ALA A 114 15.25 -2.33 7.09
C ALA A 114 16.13 -3.38 7.80
N GLY A 115 15.65 -4.63 7.94
CA GLY A 115 16.34 -5.66 8.71
C GLY A 115 16.39 -5.37 10.21
N ALA A 116 15.51 -4.50 10.73
CA ALA A 116 15.47 -4.15 12.14
C ALA A 116 14.94 -5.35 12.95
N VAL A 117 15.81 -5.92 13.78
CA VAL A 117 15.49 -7.05 14.65
C VAL A 117 15.15 -6.52 16.04
N PRO A 118 13.99 -6.85 16.63
CA PRO A 118 13.66 -6.44 17.99
C PRO A 118 14.67 -6.99 19.01
N PRO A 119 14.96 -6.26 20.10
CA PRO A 119 15.90 -6.70 21.14
C PRO A 119 15.48 -8.02 21.79
N GLU A 120 14.19 -8.34 21.81
CA GLU A 120 13.66 -9.61 22.30
C GLU A 120 14.15 -10.79 21.44
N VAL A 121 14.23 -10.62 20.12
CA VAL A 121 14.70 -11.66 19.20
C VAL A 121 16.20 -11.87 19.37
N GLU A 122 16.96 -10.81 19.63
CA GLU A 122 18.39 -10.92 19.96
C GLU A 122 18.61 -11.65 21.29
N ALA A 123 17.80 -11.33 22.32
CA ALA A 123 17.83 -12.03 23.59
C ALA A 123 17.46 -13.52 23.44
N MET A 124 16.49 -13.87 22.58
CA MET A 124 16.17 -15.26 22.26
C MET A 124 17.35 -16.02 21.65
N LYS A 125 18.14 -15.37 20.77
CA LYS A 125 19.37 -15.96 20.23
C LYS A 125 20.41 -16.21 21.33
N GLN A 126 20.58 -15.28 22.26
CA GLN A 126 21.49 -15.45 23.41
C GLN A 126 21.07 -16.62 24.30
N VAL A 127 19.77 -16.74 24.60
CA VAL A 127 19.22 -17.89 25.34
C VAL A 127 19.46 -19.20 24.60
N HIS A 128 19.31 -19.21 23.28
CA HIS A 128 19.59 -20.40 22.48
C HIS A 128 21.08 -20.80 22.56
N GLN A 129 21.99 -19.84 22.41
CA GLN A 129 23.42 -20.06 22.56
C GLN A 129 23.78 -20.58 23.96
N LEU A 130 23.19 -20.00 25.02
CA LEU A 130 23.38 -20.47 26.40
C LEU A 130 22.89 -21.91 26.59
N ARG A 131 21.79 -22.30 25.96
CA ARG A 131 21.31 -23.70 26.01
C ARG A 131 22.28 -24.65 25.31
N GLU A 132 22.82 -24.27 24.17
CA GLU A 132 23.82 -25.07 23.46
C GLU A 132 25.12 -25.20 24.26
N THR A 133 25.61 -24.13 24.89
CA THR A 133 26.82 -24.20 25.73
C THR A 133 26.60 -25.06 26.96
N ILE A 134 25.43 -24.98 27.60
CA ILE A 134 25.05 -25.85 28.73
C ILE A 134 25.07 -27.32 28.29
N GLN A 135 24.50 -27.66 27.13
CA GLN A 135 24.49 -29.04 26.62
C GLN A 135 25.89 -29.61 26.37
N ASN A 136 26.85 -28.76 26.01
CA ASN A 136 28.21 -29.16 25.67
C ASN A 136 29.20 -29.08 26.86
N SER A 137 28.76 -28.62 28.03
CA SER A 137 29.62 -28.45 29.21
C SER A 137 29.46 -29.58 30.22
N ALA A 138 30.58 -29.99 30.85
CA ALA A 138 30.63 -31.11 31.81
C ALA A 138 30.85 -30.67 33.27
N ASP A 139 31.14 -29.39 33.50
CA ASP A 139 31.47 -28.87 34.83
C ASP A 139 30.22 -28.58 35.67
N PRO A 140 30.00 -29.27 36.81
CA PRO A 140 28.74 -29.20 37.55
C PRO A 140 28.48 -27.84 38.23
N ILE A 141 29.53 -27.12 38.62
CA ILE A 141 29.40 -25.79 39.24
C ILE A 141 29.02 -24.74 38.19
N LEU A 142 29.71 -24.76 37.03
CA LEU A 142 29.48 -23.86 35.92
C LEU A 142 28.09 -24.07 35.32
N LEU A 143 27.67 -25.34 35.17
CA LEU A 143 26.31 -25.69 34.75
C LEU A 143 25.24 -25.06 35.64
N ARG A 144 25.42 -25.08 36.96
CA ARG A 144 24.44 -24.49 37.89
C ARG A 144 24.33 -22.97 37.73
N GLN A 145 25.46 -22.30 37.54
CA GLN A 145 25.50 -20.85 37.29
C GLN A 145 24.84 -20.50 35.95
N MET A 146 25.19 -21.20 34.87
CA MET A 146 24.63 -20.96 33.54
C MET A 146 23.13 -21.26 33.49
N ASN A 147 22.66 -22.31 34.18
CA ASN A 147 21.23 -22.60 34.28
C ASN A 147 20.46 -21.51 35.05
N PHE A 148 21.06 -20.92 36.09
CA PHE A 148 20.45 -19.81 36.80
C PHE A 148 20.35 -18.56 35.91
N GLU A 149 21.42 -18.24 35.17
CA GLU A 149 21.41 -17.14 34.20
C GLU A 149 20.39 -17.37 33.07
N LEU A 150 20.32 -18.59 32.55
CA LEU A 150 19.36 -18.98 31.53
C LEU A 150 17.92 -18.73 32.02
N GLN A 151 17.59 -19.17 33.24
CA GLN A 151 16.26 -18.97 33.82
C GLN A 151 15.93 -17.49 33.98
N ALA A 152 16.87 -16.67 34.44
CA ALA A 152 16.66 -15.22 34.56
C ALA A 152 16.32 -14.60 33.20
N ARG A 153 17.12 -14.88 32.15
CA ARG A 153 16.88 -14.36 30.80
C ARG A 153 15.58 -14.85 30.19
N GLU A 154 15.20 -16.10 30.42
CA GLU A 154 13.92 -16.65 29.97
C GLU A 154 12.73 -15.91 30.60
N THR A 155 12.79 -15.61 31.90
CA THR A 155 11.73 -14.84 32.57
C THR A 155 11.63 -13.40 32.03
N GLU A 156 12.77 -12.75 31.78
CA GLU A 156 12.82 -11.40 31.19
C GLU A 156 12.16 -11.37 29.81
N ILE A 157 12.52 -12.31 28.94
CA ILE A 157 11.91 -12.43 27.60
C ILE A 157 10.42 -12.70 27.72
N ALA A 158 10.00 -13.62 28.60
CA ALA A 158 8.59 -13.93 28.79
C ALA A 158 7.77 -12.69 29.22
N MET A 159 8.31 -11.89 30.15
CA MET A 159 7.68 -10.64 30.57
C MET A 159 7.64 -9.59 29.45
N ALA A 160 8.72 -9.44 28.69
CA ALA A 160 8.79 -8.50 27.56
C ALA A 160 7.79 -8.87 26.45
N MET A 161 7.76 -10.14 26.06
CA MET A 161 6.83 -10.66 25.05
C MET A 161 5.37 -10.49 25.47
N GLU A 162 5.04 -10.70 26.74
CA GLU A 162 3.68 -10.50 27.25
C GLU A 162 3.26 -9.02 27.19
N ARG A 163 4.18 -8.08 27.44
CA ARG A 163 3.91 -6.64 27.26
C ARG A 163 3.62 -6.30 25.80
N MET A 164 4.45 -6.78 24.88
CA MET A 164 4.26 -6.58 23.44
C MET A 164 2.94 -7.20 22.94
N LYS A 165 2.60 -8.40 23.42
CA LYS A 165 1.33 -9.05 23.06
C LYS A 165 0.11 -8.25 23.51
N ARG A 166 0.21 -7.57 24.66
CA ARG A 166 -0.87 -6.71 25.16
C ARG A 166 -1.03 -5.44 24.32
N SER A 167 0.07 -4.79 23.93
CA SER A 167 -0.02 -3.61 23.06
C SER A 167 -0.63 -3.96 21.71
N ILE A 168 -0.18 -5.05 21.07
CA ILE A 168 -0.77 -5.53 19.82
C ILE A 168 -2.26 -5.83 19.97
N ARG A 169 -2.67 -6.44 21.09
CA ARG A 169 -4.09 -6.72 21.36
C ARG A 169 -4.90 -5.44 21.53
N GLN A 170 -4.34 -4.39 22.13
CA GLN A 170 -5.00 -3.08 22.26
C GLN A 170 -5.21 -2.44 20.88
N ASP A 171 -4.20 -2.50 20.01
CA ASP A 171 -4.25 -1.91 18.66
C ASP A 171 -5.18 -2.67 17.69
N ILE A 172 -5.49 -3.93 17.97
CA ILE A 172 -6.47 -4.74 17.23
C ILE A 172 -7.90 -4.45 17.71
N ALA A 173 -8.07 -4.07 18.97
CA ALA A 173 -9.38 -3.86 19.59
C ALA A 173 -9.94 -2.43 19.42
N GLY A 174 -9.09 -1.48 19.01
CA GLY A 174 -9.47 -0.09 18.70
C GLY A 174 -9.69 0.13 17.21
#